data_AF-A0A139AXZ8-F1
#
_entry.id   AF-A0A139AXZ8-F1
#
_cell.length_a   1.000
_cell.length_b   1.000
_cell.length_c   1.000
_cell.angle_alpha   90.00
_cell.angle_beta   90.00
_cell.angle_gamma   90.00
#
_symmetry.space_group_name_H-M   'P 1'
#
loop_
_entity.id
_entity.type
_entity.pdbx_description
1 polymer ?
#
loop_
_entity_poly.entity_id
_entity_poly.type
_entity_poly.pdbx_seq_one_letter_code
_entity_poly.pdbx_strand_id
1 'polypeptide(L)'
;MARVENARQVNDQTTAADLYDQSLAKDRQSKALKKRPESPSLQPPETPAGPSSPSFNSSATSKPVRKPIRVVAAELARKLETLRTNAVEWEALRAGVEEYARQDRSRATSRVDIIQRNREVWIHGLENRRHQWAETVGFPRLLQSLDHTHPPVHFRQKALNEAHRQQVLENRQTILEERAASHEKAIQKDSTERSKKAKEELARHQALQRKWFLTVVLASRLYAIQKLLQAERERQVILHKQHSAARRIQRAWRRHRERLECEARTRALIVIAKVFRKYVGRRRKRQRDDAANIIRQFLRDAHDVSKLMRVIQRYRHLVIRAQRLSRRWVEIRECRIQLMQRQWEKYEAAWWTSRRSNVEGKSNAAGMDGESIGSSKRKKAATPVKTRGTPKRDDFVPVKIPDAIKLAILKRDLSQRLRQHRVSLMEYEKRLIDYRRELKSKKGFVTARQQLGTGDASTAGTVDGATGEPRKPWFKIILSQADVFALIEQGFIEATKN
;
A
#
# COMPACT_ATOMS: atom_id res chain seq x y z
N MET A 1 -39.62 45.63 51.78
CA MET A 1 -38.14 45.52 51.65
C MET A 1 -37.69 44.20 51.00
N ALA A 2 -38.00 43.01 51.53
CA ALA A 2 -37.51 41.73 50.99
C ALA A 2 -37.99 41.33 49.56
N ARG A 3 -39.10 41.90 49.06
CA ARG A 3 -39.57 41.65 47.67
C ARG A 3 -38.84 42.49 46.62
N VAL A 4 -38.24 43.62 47.00
CA VAL A 4 -37.53 44.51 46.07
C VAL A 4 -36.10 44.01 45.81
N GLU A 5 -35.45 43.39 46.78
CA GLU A 5 -34.12 42.79 46.60
C GLU A 5 -34.14 41.54 45.71
N ASN A 6 -35.22 40.75 45.75
CA ASN A 6 -35.36 39.57 44.90
C ASN A 6 -35.60 39.95 43.42
N ALA A 7 -36.24 41.09 43.16
CA ALA A 7 -36.43 41.60 41.79
C ALA A 7 -35.12 42.15 41.18
N ARG A 8 -34.23 42.74 41.99
CA ARG A 8 -32.91 43.19 41.53
C ARG A 8 -31.98 42.01 41.19
N GLN A 9 -31.97 40.96 42.00
CA GLN A 9 -31.13 39.78 41.72
C GLN A 9 -31.54 39.00 40.47
N VAL A 10 -32.82 39.00 40.09
CA VAL A 10 -33.28 38.39 38.84
C VAL A 10 -32.86 39.22 37.63
N ASN A 11 -32.87 40.57 37.75
CA ASN A 11 -32.51 41.47 36.66
C ASN A 11 -30.98 41.50 36.37
N ASP A 12 -30.16 41.28 37.40
CA ASP A 12 -28.70 41.16 37.24
C ASP A 12 -28.27 39.82 36.62
N GLN A 13 -29.11 38.77 36.71
CA GLN A 13 -28.84 37.48 36.07
C GLN A 13 -29.24 37.44 34.60
N THR A 14 -30.31 38.15 34.20
CA THR A 14 -30.70 38.29 32.79
C THR A 14 -29.70 39.14 32.01
N THR A 15 -29.20 40.24 32.58
CA THR A 15 -28.20 41.09 31.91
C THR A 15 -26.86 40.39 31.67
N ALA A 16 -26.44 39.48 32.55
CA ALA A 16 -25.24 38.68 32.35
C ALA A 16 -25.38 37.62 31.24
N ALA A 17 -26.58 37.04 31.08
CA ALA A 17 -26.86 36.11 29.99
C ALA A 17 -26.90 36.81 28.63
N ASP A 18 -27.53 37.99 28.56
CA ASP A 18 -27.63 38.78 27.33
C ASP A 18 -26.26 39.30 26.85
N LEU A 19 -25.36 39.67 27.77
CA LEU A 19 -23.99 40.08 27.42
C LEU A 19 -23.15 38.92 26.88
N TYR A 20 -23.38 37.70 27.36
CA TYR A 20 -22.67 36.51 26.87
C TYR A 20 -23.11 36.15 25.44
N ASP A 21 -24.41 36.19 25.16
CA ASP A 21 -24.97 35.93 23.82
C ASP A 21 -24.59 37.01 22.80
N GLN A 22 -24.52 38.30 23.22
CA GLN A 22 -23.98 39.36 22.36
C GLN A 22 -22.50 39.16 22.04
N SER A 23 -21.69 38.63 22.96
CA SER A 23 -20.28 38.33 22.68
C SER A 23 -20.13 37.19 21.66
N LEU A 24 -20.96 36.14 21.78
CA LEU A 24 -20.99 35.01 20.85
C LEU A 24 -21.49 35.42 19.45
N ALA A 25 -22.41 36.38 19.36
CA ALA A 25 -22.88 36.94 18.10
C ALA A 25 -21.79 37.75 17.38
N LYS A 26 -21.04 38.59 18.11
CA LYS A 26 -19.90 39.35 17.56
C LYS A 26 -18.78 38.42 17.06
N ASP A 27 -18.54 37.31 17.76
CA ASP A 27 -17.52 36.34 17.38
C ASP A 27 -17.91 35.47 16.17
N ARG A 28 -19.22 35.37 15.88
CA ARG A 28 -19.74 34.75 14.65
C ARG A 28 -19.68 35.72 13.45
N GLN A 29 -19.96 37.00 13.66
CA GLN A 29 -19.85 38.02 12.60
C GLN A 29 -18.39 38.27 12.19
N SER A 30 -17.44 38.27 13.13
CA SER A 30 -16.01 38.45 12.83
C SER A 30 -15.41 37.30 12.01
N LYS A 31 -15.98 36.09 12.10
CA LYS A 31 -15.56 34.92 11.30
C LYS A 31 -16.21 34.87 9.91
N ALA A 32 -17.35 35.52 9.69
CA ALA A 32 -18.01 35.57 8.39
C ALA A 32 -17.35 36.58 7.41
N LEU A 33 -16.62 37.57 7.92
CA LEU A 33 -15.99 38.63 7.11
C LEU A 33 -14.56 38.33 6.60
N LYS A 34 -13.97 37.17 6.93
CA LYS A 34 -12.72 36.70 6.30
C LYS A 34 -12.96 35.94 4.99
N LYS A 35 -13.80 36.49 4.12
CA LYS A 35 -13.93 36.06 2.72
C LYS A 35 -12.83 36.75 1.92
N ARG A 36 -11.92 35.93 1.41
CA ARG A 36 -10.76 36.26 0.58
C ARG A 36 -11.19 37.11 -0.64
N PRO A 37 -10.55 38.26 -0.92
CA PRO A 37 -10.84 39.02 -2.13
C PRO A 37 -10.45 38.20 -3.36
N GLU A 38 -11.38 38.08 -4.30
CA GLU A 38 -11.19 37.50 -5.62
C GLU A 38 -10.20 38.38 -6.40
N SER A 39 -9.07 37.79 -6.76
CA SER A 39 -8.09 38.38 -7.66
C SER A 39 -8.67 38.48 -9.07
N PRO A 40 -8.61 39.64 -9.74
CA PRO A 40 -9.14 39.83 -11.09
C PRO A 40 -8.38 38.96 -12.11
N SER A 41 -9.14 38.27 -12.96
CA SER A 41 -8.60 37.46 -14.05
C SER A 41 -8.03 38.37 -15.14
N LEU A 42 -6.70 38.42 -15.23
CA LEU A 42 -5.99 38.92 -16.40
C LEU A 42 -6.15 37.88 -17.53
N GLN A 43 -6.86 38.28 -18.59
CA GLN A 43 -6.82 37.61 -19.88
C GLN A 43 -5.40 37.72 -20.46
N PRO A 44 -4.83 36.64 -21.04
CA PRO A 44 -3.61 36.76 -21.83
C PRO A 44 -3.96 37.32 -23.22
N PRO A 45 -3.11 38.21 -23.79
CA PRO A 45 -3.30 38.76 -25.12
C PRO A 45 -3.03 37.69 -26.17
N GLU A 46 -3.85 37.70 -27.22
CA GLU A 46 -3.62 36.97 -28.46
C GLU A 46 -2.37 37.54 -29.14
N THR A 47 -1.36 36.70 -29.34
CA THR A 47 -0.24 36.99 -30.26
C THR A 47 -0.32 36.08 -31.48
N PRO A 48 -0.09 36.64 -32.69
CA PRO A 48 -0.31 35.95 -33.96
C PRO A 48 0.78 34.91 -34.24
N ALA A 49 0.37 33.90 -35.01
CA ALA A 49 1.20 32.80 -35.49
C ALA A 49 2.40 33.28 -36.33
N GLY A 50 3.60 32.89 -35.89
CA GLY A 50 4.82 32.91 -36.69
C GLY A 50 5.40 31.49 -36.81
N PRO A 51 5.94 31.09 -37.98
CA PRO A 51 6.42 29.72 -38.21
C PRO A 51 7.82 29.54 -37.63
N SER A 52 7.94 28.82 -36.51
CA SER A 52 9.24 28.44 -35.94
C SER A 52 9.62 27.01 -36.32
N SER A 53 10.77 26.91 -36.97
CA SER A 53 11.53 25.74 -37.40
C SER A 53 11.75 24.66 -36.31
N PRO A 54 12.02 23.41 -36.69
CA PRO A 54 12.15 22.30 -35.74
C PRO A 54 13.51 22.35 -35.02
N SER A 55 13.53 22.90 -33.81
CA SER A 55 14.67 22.79 -32.89
C SER A 55 14.68 21.40 -32.24
N PHE A 56 15.59 20.57 -32.72
CA PHE A 56 16.01 19.33 -32.08
C PHE A 56 16.73 19.63 -30.75
N ASN A 57 16.55 18.75 -29.76
CA ASN A 57 17.31 18.62 -28.51
C ASN A 57 17.04 19.62 -27.37
N SER A 58 16.13 19.23 -26.48
CA SER A 58 16.40 19.29 -25.03
C SER A 58 15.60 18.20 -24.31
N SER A 59 16.25 17.08 -24.05
CA SER A 59 15.78 16.01 -23.17
C SER A 59 15.88 16.46 -21.70
N ALA A 60 15.05 17.41 -21.31
CA ALA A 60 14.72 17.62 -19.91
C ALA A 60 13.76 16.49 -19.51
N THR A 61 14.12 15.74 -18.48
CA THR A 61 13.31 14.70 -17.84
C THR A 61 11.98 15.29 -17.35
N SER A 62 11.02 15.40 -18.25
CA SER A 62 9.65 15.77 -17.92
C SER A 62 9.08 14.65 -17.07
N LYS A 63 8.79 14.97 -15.81
CA LYS A 63 7.98 14.09 -14.96
C LYS A 63 6.73 13.75 -15.77
N PRO A 64 6.39 12.45 -15.96
CA PRO A 64 5.31 12.07 -16.84
C PRO A 64 4.04 12.79 -16.37
N VAL A 65 3.55 13.69 -17.22
CA VAL A 65 2.32 14.45 -16.97
C VAL A 65 1.23 13.40 -16.77
N ARG A 66 0.70 13.31 -15.55
CA ARG A 66 -0.32 12.32 -15.21
C ARG A 66 -1.55 12.63 -16.06
N LYS A 67 -1.92 11.68 -16.93
CA LYS A 67 -3.14 11.78 -17.73
C LYS A 67 -4.33 12.09 -16.81
N PRO A 68 -5.25 13.00 -17.20
CA PRO A 68 -6.43 13.29 -16.42
C PRO A 68 -7.30 12.03 -16.25
N ILE A 69 -7.92 11.87 -15.07
CA ILE A 69 -8.64 10.64 -14.69
C ILE A 69 -9.70 10.24 -15.72
N ARG A 70 -10.38 11.23 -16.34
CA ARG A 70 -11.37 10.99 -17.39
C ARG A 70 -10.79 10.30 -18.62
N VAL A 71 -9.57 10.67 -19.03
CA VAL A 71 -8.87 10.05 -20.17
C VAL A 71 -8.45 8.63 -19.81
N VAL A 72 -7.96 8.40 -18.58
CA VAL A 72 -7.62 7.04 -18.11
C VAL A 72 -8.87 6.16 -18.05
N ALA A 73 -10.01 6.69 -17.58
CA ALA A 73 -11.28 5.96 -17.53
C ALA A 73 -11.79 5.61 -18.93
N ALA A 74 -11.71 6.53 -19.89
CA ALA A 74 -12.08 6.27 -21.28
C ALA A 74 -11.15 5.25 -21.96
N GLU A 75 -9.84 5.32 -21.73
CA GLU A 75 -8.87 4.33 -22.21
C GLU A 75 -9.14 2.94 -21.60
N LEU A 76 -9.48 2.87 -20.31
CA LEU A 76 -9.85 1.62 -19.64
C LEU A 76 -11.17 1.06 -20.18
N ALA A 77 -12.18 1.90 -20.43
CA ALA A 77 -13.44 1.48 -21.02
C ALA A 77 -13.24 0.85 -22.40
N ARG A 78 -12.49 1.51 -23.29
CA ARG A 78 -12.14 0.95 -24.61
C ARG A 78 -11.37 -0.37 -24.49
N LYS A 79 -10.45 -0.48 -23.54
CA LYS A 79 -9.70 -1.73 -23.29
C LYS A 79 -10.60 -2.85 -22.77
N LEU A 80 -11.52 -2.54 -21.86
CA LEU A 80 -12.51 -3.52 -21.38
C LEU A 80 -13.41 -4.00 -22.50
N GLU A 81 -13.75 -3.13 -23.44
CA GLU A 81 -14.54 -3.48 -24.62
C GLU A 81 -13.75 -4.40 -25.57
N THR A 82 -12.47 -4.12 -25.83
CA THR A 82 -11.60 -5.05 -26.58
C THR A 82 -11.42 -6.39 -25.87
N LEU A 83 -11.27 -6.40 -24.54
CA LEU A 83 -11.16 -7.64 -23.77
C LEU A 83 -12.46 -8.43 -23.79
N ARG A 84 -13.63 -7.78 -23.77
CA ARG A 84 -14.93 -8.46 -23.92
C ARG A 84 -15.08 -9.18 -25.27
N THR A 85 -14.48 -8.65 -26.34
CA THR A 85 -14.51 -9.34 -27.65
C THR A 85 -13.63 -10.59 -27.69
N ASN A 86 -12.70 -10.77 -26.74
CA ASN A 86 -11.82 -11.93 -26.66
C ASN A 86 -12.15 -12.79 -25.42
N ALA A 87 -12.95 -13.84 -25.60
CA ALA A 87 -13.46 -14.67 -24.50
C ALA A 87 -12.37 -15.23 -23.58
N VAL A 88 -11.23 -15.67 -24.12
CA VAL A 88 -10.13 -16.26 -23.35
C VAL A 88 -9.45 -15.24 -22.45
N GLU A 89 -9.18 -14.03 -22.98
CA GLU A 89 -8.58 -12.95 -22.19
C GLU A 89 -9.56 -12.39 -21.15
N TRP A 90 -10.87 -12.41 -21.46
CA TRP A 90 -11.92 -12.02 -20.54
C TRP A 90 -12.05 -12.98 -19.35
N GLU A 91 -11.98 -14.30 -19.58
CA GLU A 91 -11.99 -15.30 -18.51
C GLU A 91 -10.74 -15.22 -17.64
N ALA A 92 -9.56 -15.04 -18.24
CA ALA A 92 -8.31 -14.84 -17.50
C ALA A 92 -8.36 -13.56 -16.63
N LEU A 93 -8.93 -12.48 -17.16
CA LEU A 93 -9.16 -11.24 -16.41
C LEU A 93 -10.11 -11.48 -15.23
N ARG A 94 -11.24 -12.18 -15.47
CA ARG A 94 -12.23 -12.48 -14.42
C ARG A 94 -11.63 -13.34 -13.30
N ALA A 95 -10.89 -14.39 -13.65
CA ALA A 95 -10.19 -15.24 -12.69
C ALA A 95 -9.16 -14.44 -11.87
N GLY A 96 -8.38 -13.57 -12.51
CA GLY A 96 -7.42 -12.70 -11.82
C GLY A 96 -8.10 -11.69 -10.88
N VAL A 97 -9.24 -11.12 -11.28
CA VAL A 97 -10.04 -10.21 -10.44
C VAL A 97 -10.60 -10.96 -9.22
N GLU A 98 -11.10 -12.19 -9.39
CA GLU A 98 -11.60 -13.02 -8.29
C GLU A 98 -10.49 -13.43 -7.32
N GLU A 99 -9.30 -13.75 -7.82
CA GLU A 99 -8.14 -14.09 -6.99
C GLU A 99 -7.67 -12.88 -6.17
N TYR A 100 -7.55 -11.71 -6.82
CA TYR A 100 -7.25 -10.46 -6.11
C TYR A 100 -8.34 -10.11 -5.07
N ALA A 101 -9.62 -10.33 -5.39
CA ALA A 101 -10.71 -10.13 -4.44
C ALA A 101 -10.63 -11.12 -3.26
N ARG A 102 -10.25 -12.39 -3.48
CA ARG A 102 -9.99 -13.36 -2.40
C ARG A 102 -8.82 -12.95 -1.52
N GLN A 103 -7.71 -12.49 -2.10
CA GLN A 103 -6.56 -11.99 -1.36
C GLN A 103 -6.87 -10.71 -0.57
N ASP A 104 -7.70 -9.81 -1.12
CA ASP A 104 -8.10 -8.61 -0.40
C ASP A 104 -9.07 -8.94 0.74
N ARG A 105 -10.01 -9.88 0.54
CA ARG A 105 -10.87 -10.41 1.61
C ARG A 105 -10.06 -11.07 2.73
N SER A 106 -9.04 -11.88 2.43
CA SER A 106 -8.21 -12.51 3.47
C SER A 106 -7.39 -11.50 4.28
N ARG A 107 -6.93 -10.41 3.64
CA ARG A 107 -6.29 -9.28 4.34
C ARG A 107 -7.28 -8.46 5.14
N ALA A 108 -8.51 -8.31 4.65
CA ALA A 108 -9.58 -7.59 5.34
C ALA A 108 -10.07 -8.35 6.58
N THR A 109 -10.27 -9.67 6.51
CA THR A 109 -10.67 -10.50 7.66
C THR A 109 -9.66 -10.42 8.78
N SER A 110 -8.36 -10.55 8.49
CA SER A 110 -7.29 -10.37 9.48
C SER A 110 -7.35 -9.02 10.23
N ARG A 111 -7.80 -7.94 9.57
CA ARG A 111 -7.95 -6.62 10.22
C ARG A 111 -9.26 -6.47 10.98
N VAL A 112 -10.34 -7.10 10.51
CA VAL A 112 -11.64 -7.12 11.19
C VAL A 112 -11.54 -7.94 12.48
N ASP A 113 -10.78 -9.03 12.47
CA ASP A 113 -10.53 -9.87 13.64
C ASP A 113 -9.83 -9.11 14.77
N ILE A 114 -8.88 -8.22 14.46
CA ILE A 114 -8.22 -7.39 15.49
C ILE A 114 -9.21 -6.40 16.12
N ILE A 115 -10.16 -5.86 15.36
CA ILE A 115 -11.17 -4.93 15.88
C ILE A 115 -12.21 -5.67 16.73
N GLN A 116 -12.65 -6.85 16.28
CA GLN A 116 -13.55 -7.70 17.06
C GLN A 116 -12.89 -8.18 18.36
N ARG A 117 -11.65 -8.66 18.29
CA ARG A 117 -10.87 -9.08 19.47
C ARG A 117 -10.66 -7.95 20.47
N ASN A 118 -10.35 -6.73 20.00
CA ASN A 118 -10.24 -5.57 20.90
C ASN A 118 -11.58 -5.19 21.54
N ARG A 119 -12.70 -5.37 20.82
CA ARG A 119 -14.04 -5.13 21.36
C ARG A 119 -14.38 -6.17 22.44
N GLU A 120 -14.11 -7.44 22.18
CA GLU A 120 -14.32 -8.54 23.14
C GLU A 120 -13.48 -8.35 24.41
N VAL A 121 -12.19 -8.02 24.26
CA VAL A 121 -11.31 -7.70 25.40
C VAL A 121 -11.84 -6.53 26.22
N TRP A 122 -12.41 -5.51 25.57
CA TRP A 122 -12.99 -4.36 26.27
C TRP A 122 -14.30 -4.70 26.99
N ILE A 123 -15.18 -5.51 26.37
CA ILE A 123 -16.41 -6.00 26.98
C ILE A 123 -16.09 -6.88 28.20
N HIS A 124 -15.22 -7.86 28.06
CA HIS A 124 -14.77 -8.69 29.18
C HIS A 124 -14.06 -7.88 30.27
N GLY A 125 -13.27 -6.86 29.89
CA GLY A 125 -12.65 -5.95 30.85
C GLY A 125 -13.63 -5.04 31.60
N LEU A 126 -14.81 -4.77 31.03
CA LEU A 126 -15.91 -4.08 31.71
C LEU A 126 -16.70 -5.02 32.62
N GLU A 127 -16.98 -6.24 32.15
CA GLU A 127 -17.65 -7.27 32.94
C GLU A 127 -16.81 -7.61 34.18
N ASN A 128 -15.51 -7.84 34.02
CA ASN A 128 -14.61 -8.09 35.14
C ASN A 128 -14.55 -6.92 36.12
N ARG A 129 -14.56 -5.66 35.63
CA ARG A 129 -14.60 -4.48 36.51
C ARG A 129 -15.94 -4.34 37.22
N ARG A 130 -17.04 -4.69 36.55
CA ARG A 130 -18.39 -4.70 37.15
C ARG A 130 -18.49 -5.76 38.24
N HIS A 131 -17.93 -6.95 38.01
CA HIS A 131 -17.83 -8.01 39.02
C HIS A 131 -16.93 -7.59 40.19
N GLN A 132 -15.75 -7.04 39.92
CA GLN A 132 -14.86 -6.53 40.98
C GLN A 132 -15.52 -5.40 41.78
N TRP A 133 -16.24 -4.47 41.15
CA TRP A 133 -17.00 -3.43 41.86
C TRP A 133 -18.15 -4.02 42.70
N ALA A 134 -18.85 -5.03 42.18
CA ALA A 134 -19.90 -5.71 42.94
C ALA A 134 -19.33 -6.41 44.19
N GLU A 135 -18.13 -6.99 44.09
CA GLU A 135 -17.44 -7.64 45.21
C GLU A 135 -16.82 -6.63 46.19
N THR A 136 -16.18 -5.57 45.72
CA THR A 136 -15.49 -4.58 46.59
C THR A 136 -16.43 -3.57 47.23
N VAL A 137 -17.56 -3.23 46.60
CA VAL A 137 -18.48 -2.20 47.14
C VAL A 137 -19.58 -2.79 48.03
N GLY A 138 -19.66 -4.12 48.19
CA GLY A 138 -20.50 -4.74 49.23
C GLY A 138 -21.96 -4.30 49.22
N PHE A 139 -22.53 -4.00 48.05
CA PHE A 139 -23.90 -3.53 47.90
C PHE A 139 -24.99 -4.59 47.54
N PRO A 140 -24.96 -5.86 48.00
CA PRO A 140 -26.13 -6.74 47.91
C PRO A 140 -27.07 -6.72 49.12
N ARG A 141 -26.97 -5.77 50.08
CA ARG A 141 -27.81 -5.83 51.31
C ARG A 141 -28.67 -4.61 51.65
N LEU A 142 -28.46 -3.45 51.02
CA LEU A 142 -29.18 -2.21 51.40
C LEU A 142 -30.50 -1.97 50.67
N LEU A 143 -30.84 -2.76 49.65
CA LEU A 143 -32.14 -2.70 48.96
C LEU A 143 -33.11 -3.81 49.39
N GLN A 144 -32.70 -4.71 50.28
CA GLN A 144 -33.55 -5.81 50.78
C GLN A 144 -33.98 -5.64 52.25
N SER A 145 -33.51 -4.60 52.93
CA SER A 145 -33.84 -4.31 54.34
C SER A 145 -34.81 -3.14 54.53
N LEU A 146 -35.50 -2.71 53.47
CA LEU A 146 -36.36 -1.52 53.47
C LEU A 146 -37.87 -1.83 53.52
N ASP A 147 -38.25 -3.06 53.87
CA ASP A 147 -39.67 -3.44 53.95
C ASP A 147 -40.19 -3.87 55.32
N HIS A 148 -39.37 -4.04 56.36
CA HIS A 148 -39.89 -4.55 57.63
C HIS A 148 -39.55 -3.68 58.86
N THR A 149 -40.63 -3.28 59.54
CA THR A 149 -40.77 -2.82 60.93
C THR A 149 -40.43 -1.37 61.26
N HIS A 150 -41.48 -0.54 61.43
CA HIS A 150 -41.78 0.16 62.69
C HIS A 150 -43.14 0.91 62.59
N PRO A 151 -44.13 0.63 63.46
CA PRO A 151 -45.34 1.46 63.57
C PRO A 151 -45.05 2.74 64.38
N PRO A 152 -45.81 3.84 64.15
CA PRO A 152 -45.51 5.16 64.69
C PRO A 152 -45.83 5.28 66.20
N VAL A 153 -44.88 5.82 66.95
CA VAL A 153 -44.83 6.01 68.43
C VAL A 153 -45.79 7.11 68.93
N HIS A 154 -46.89 7.42 68.22
CA HIS A 154 -47.77 8.54 68.58
C HIS A 154 -48.96 8.20 69.49
N PHE A 155 -49.13 6.95 69.93
CA PHE A 155 -50.29 6.53 70.73
C PHE A 155 -50.05 6.36 72.24
N ARG A 156 -48.80 6.32 72.73
CA ARG A 156 -48.51 6.01 74.15
C ARG A 156 -48.57 7.22 75.10
N GLN A 157 -48.61 8.44 74.56
CA GLN A 157 -48.50 9.68 75.36
C GLN A 157 -49.84 10.37 75.64
N LYS A 158 -50.94 9.91 75.03
CA LYS A 158 -52.30 10.40 75.34
C LYS A 158 -52.90 9.75 76.60
N ALA A 159 -52.63 8.46 76.84
CA ALA A 159 -53.22 7.72 77.97
C ALA A 159 -52.72 8.19 79.35
N LEU A 160 -51.48 8.69 79.47
CA LEU A 160 -50.91 9.13 80.75
C LEU A 160 -51.41 10.53 81.19
N ASN A 161 -51.89 11.35 80.24
CA ASN A 161 -52.37 12.71 80.53
C ASN A 161 -53.86 12.75 80.92
N GLU A 162 -54.64 11.70 80.62
CA GLU A 162 -56.05 11.59 81.05
C GLU A 162 -56.17 11.11 82.50
N ALA A 163 -55.28 10.22 82.97
CA ALA A 163 -55.28 9.72 84.35
C ALA A 163 -54.95 10.82 85.39
N HIS A 164 -54.04 11.74 85.08
CA HIS A 164 -53.67 12.85 85.98
C HIS A 164 -54.79 13.91 86.10
N ARG A 165 -55.72 13.98 85.13
CA ARG A 165 -56.82 14.96 85.14
C ARG A 165 -57.97 14.55 86.07
N GLN A 166 -58.14 13.26 86.31
CA GLN A 166 -59.17 12.72 87.22
C GLN A 166 -58.76 12.86 88.70
N GLN A 167 -57.48 12.64 89.01
CA GLN A 167 -56.94 12.72 90.38
C GLN A 167 -56.96 14.15 90.99
N VAL A 168 -56.92 15.19 90.15
CA VAL A 168 -56.96 16.60 90.58
C VAL A 168 -58.40 17.06 90.89
N LEU A 169 -59.42 16.37 90.37
CA LEU A 169 -60.82 16.69 90.64
C LEU A 169 -61.31 16.03 91.94
N GLU A 170 -60.87 14.81 92.25
CA GLU A 170 -61.20 14.10 93.50
C GLU A 170 -60.62 14.81 94.74
N ASN A 171 -59.37 15.26 94.66
CA ASN A 171 -58.71 16.01 95.75
C ASN A 171 -59.33 17.39 96.01
N ARG A 172 -60.15 17.93 95.09
CA ARG A 172 -60.83 19.22 95.28
C ARG A 172 -62.16 19.07 96.02
N GLN A 173 -62.78 17.89 95.98
CA GLN A 173 -64.04 17.62 96.67
C GLN A 173 -63.80 17.31 98.16
N THR A 174 -62.74 16.56 98.50
CA THR A 174 -62.37 16.25 99.90
C THR A 174 -61.99 17.49 100.72
N ILE A 175 -61.32 18.47 100.11
CA ILE A 175 -60.90 19.72 100.76
C ILE A 175 -62.09 20.67 101.04
N LEU A 176 -63.23 20.50 100.35
CA LEU A 176 -64.43 21.30 100.60
C LEU A 176 -65.31 20.70 101.71
N GLU A 177 -65.28 19.38 101.88
CA GLU A 177 -66.02 18.66 102.94
C GLU A 177 -65.37 18.81 104.33
N GLU A 178 -64.03 18.86 104.40
CA GLU A 178 -63.30 19.10 105.67
C GLU A 178 -63.48 20.53 106.21
N ARG A 179 -63.79 21.50 105.34
CA ARG A 179 -64.01 22.91 105.76
C ARG A 179 -65.40 23.17 106.34
N ALA A 180 -66.38 22.30 106.06
CA ALA A 180 -67.73 22.40 106.61
C ALA A 180 -67.80 21.90 108.08
N ALA A 181 -66.92 20.96 108.49
CA ALA A 181 -66.91 20.40 109.84
C ALA A 181 -66.12 21.21 110.88
N SER A 182 -65.32 22.18 110.44
CA SER A 182 -64.43 22.98 111.31
C SER A 182 -65.01 24.32 111.78
N HIS A 183 -66.23 24.68 111.37
CA HIS A 183 -66.85 25.99 111.69
C HIS A 183 -67.73 25.99 112.96
N GLU A 184 -68.02 24.81 113.53
CA GLU A 184 -68.90 24.64 114.72
C GLU A 184 -68.14 24.56 116.06
N LYS A 185 -66.80 24.57 116.06
CA LYS A 185 -65.97 24.45 117.28
C LYS A 185 -65.13 25.69 117.61
N ALA A 186 -65.41 26.84 117.00
CA ALA A 186 -64.62 28.06 117.16
C ALA A 186 -65.35 29.20 117.93
N ILE A 187 -66.50 28.92 118.57
CA ILE A 187 -67.29 29.89 119.33
C ILE A 187 -67.30 29.49 120.82
N GLN A 188 -66.14 29.56 121.51
CA GLN A 188 -66.08 29.47 122.98
C GLN A 188 -64.72 29.86 123.61
N LYS A 189 -64.00 30.85 123.06
CA LYS A 189 -62.74 31.31 123.69
C LYS A 189 -62.42 32.79 123.50
N ASP A 190 -63.42 33.66 123.64
CA ASP A 190 -63.37 35.05 123.20
C ASP A 190 -63.08 36.11 124.29
N SER A 191 -62.35 35.78 125.37
CA SER A 191 -62.03 36.78 126.43
C SER A 191 -60.55 36.87 126.86
N THR A 192 -59.63 36.16 126.20
CA THR A 192 -58.17 36.36 126.35
C THR A 192 -57.47 36.70 125.03
N GLU A 193 -58.24 36.99 123.97
CA GLU A 193 -57.70 37.16 122.62
C GLU A 193 -57.24 38.59 122.28
N ARG A 194 -57.52 39.63 123.08
CA ARG A 194 -57.17 41.01 122.67
C ARG A 194 -55.67 41.36 122.79
N SER A 195 -54.88 40.65 123.61
CA SER A 195 -53.41 40.80 123.65
C SER A 195 -52.66 39.78 122.77
N LYS A 196 -53.33 38.67 122.39
CA LYS A 196 -52.85 37.71 121.37
C LYS A 196 -53.16 38.19 119.96
N LYS A 197 -54.33 38.81 119.69
CA LYS A 197 -54.72 39.38 118.39
C LYS A 197 -53.74 40.44 117.91
N ALA A 198 -53.22 41.32 118.78
CA ALA A 198 -52.17 42.27 118.38
C ALA A 198 -50.83 41.60 118.02
N LYS A 199 -50.42 40.54 118.75
CA LYS A 199 -49.21 39.76 118.44
C LYS A 199 -49.40 38.84 117.21
N GLU A 200 -50.60 38.32 117.00
CA GLU A 200 -51.00 37.53 115.84
C GLU A 200 -51.20 38.39 114.60
N GLU A 201 -51.71 39.61 114.72
CA GLU A 201 -51.78 40.60 113.64
C GLU A 201 -50.37 41.02 113.24
N LEU A 202 -49.49 41.32 114.21
CA LEU A 202 -48.08 41.55 113.94
C LEU A 202 -47.41 40.33 113.27
N ALA A 203 -47.69 39.11 113.74
CA ALA A 203 -47.19 37.88 113.12
C ALA A 203 -47.78 37.62 111.73
N ARG A 204 -49.05 37.96 111.49
CA ARG A 204 -49.71 37.89 110.17
C ARG A 204 -49.13 38.94 109.22
N HIS A 205 -48.87 40.15 109.69
CA HIS A 205 -48.17 41.19 108.93
C HIS A 205 -46.74 40.75 108.59
N GLN A 206 -45.99 40.19 109.55
CA GLN A 206 -44.67 39.62 109.29
C GLN A 206 -44.73 38.42 108.34
N ALA A 207 -45.73 37.55 108.45
CA ALA A 207 -45.92 36.41 107.54
C ALA A 207 -46.29 36.87 106.12
N LEU A 208 -47.14 37.89 106.00
CA LEU A 208 -47.49 38.53 104.72
C LEU A 208 -46.26 39.21 104.12
N GLN A 209 -45.47 39.92 104.91
CA GLN A 209 -44.23 40.56 104.48
C GLN A 209 -43.20 39.52 104.01
N ARG A 210 -43.04 38.41 104.74
CA ARG A 210 -42.19 37.26 104.33
C ARG A 210 -42.69 36.64 103.01
N LYS A 211 -44.00 36.43 102.87
CA LYS A 211 -44.60 35.93 101.62
C LYS A 211 -44.38 36.92 100.47
N TRP A 212 -44.52 38.22 100.72
CA TRP A 212 -44.29 39.25 99.72
C TRP A 212 -42.82 39.28 99.27
N PHE A 213 -41.87 39.26 100.20
CA PHE A 213 -40.44 39.13 99.88
C PHE A 213 -40.14 37.84 99.12
N LEU A 214 -40.75 36.70 99.50
CA LEU A 214 -40.59 35.45 98.77
C LEU A 214 -41.10 35.55 97.33
N THR A 215 -42.26 36.19 97.13
CA THR A 215 -42.81 36.46 95.78
C THR A 215 -41.90 37.38 94.98
N VAL A 216 -41.34 38.43 95.58
CA VAL A 216 -40.37 39.33 94.93
C VAL A 216 -39.11 38.57 94.51
N VAL A 217 -38.56 37.70 95.38
CA VAL A 217 -37.39 36.87 95.07
C VAL A 217 -37.71 35.84 93.98
N LEU A 218 -38.90 35.24 93.98
CA LEU A 218 -39.33 34.32 92.93
C LEU A 218 -39.50 35.07 91.59
N ALA A 219 -40.14 36.23 91.60
CA ALA A 219 -40.29 37.06 90.41
C ALA A 219 -38.93 37.51 89.84
N SER A 220 -37.98 37.91 90.69
CA SER A 220 -36.63 38.29 90.24
C SER A 220 -35.87 37.13 89.61
N ARG A 221 -35.96 35.93 90.21
CA ARG A 221 -35.36 34.70 89.66
C ARG A 221 -36.01 34.28 88.35
N LEU A 222 -37.35 34.31 88.27
CA LEU A 222 -38.07 34.02 87.03
C LEU A 222 -37.71 35.01 85.91
N TYR A 223 -37.57 36.30 86.24
CA TYR A 223 -37.10 37.30 85.30
C TYR A 223 -35.66 37.02 84.81
N ALA A 224 -34.75 36.63 85.70
CA ALA A 224 -33.39 36.24 85.33
C ALA A 224 -33.38 35.01 84.40
N ILE A 225 -34.18 33.98 84.70
CA ILE A 225 -34.36 32.80 83.85
C ILE A 225 -34.94 33.20 82.48
N GLN A 226 -35.94 34.08 82.45
CA GLN A 226 -36.51 34.58 81.20
C GLN A 226 -35.47 35.30 80.35
N LYS A 227 -34.61 36.14 80.95
CA LYS A 227 -33.51 36.80 80.23
C LYS A 227 -32.51 35.80 79.68
N LEU A 228 -32.11 34.79 80.46
CA LEU A 228 -31.21 33.74 79.99
C LEU A 228 -31.81 32.94 78.83
N LEU A 229 -33.10 32.59 78.90
CA LEU A 229 -33.82 31.91 77.82
C LEU A 229 -33.93 32.77 76.56
N GLN A 230 -34.14 34.09 76.70
CA GLN A 230 -34.14 35.01 75.56
C GLN A 230 -32.76 35.08 74.90
N ALA A 231 -31.70 35.24 75.67
CA ALA A 231 -30.33 35.25 75.16
C ALA A 231 -29.96 33.94 74.45
N GLU A 232 -30.37 32.79 75.00
CA GLU A 232 -30.12 31.49 74.37
C GLU A 232 -30.95 31.30 73.09
N ARG A 233 -32.21 31.77 73.04
CA ARG A 233 -33.00 31.78 71.81
C ARG A 233 -32.38 32.64 70.72
N GLU A 234 -31.90 33.85 71.06
CA GLU A 234 -31.20 34.73 70.13
C GLU A 234 -29.93 34.06 69.60
N ARG A 235 -29.15 33.43 70.49
CA ARG A 235 -27.96 32.64 70.11
C ARG A 235 -28.31 31.51 69.15
N GLN A 236 -29.37 30.74 69.42
CA GLN A 236 -29.83 29.66 68.54
C GLN A 236 -30.28 30.19 67.17
N VAL A 237 -30.97 31.33 67.12
CA VAL A 237 -31.35 31.97 65.86
C VAL A 237 -30.12 32.35 65.04
N ILE A 238 -29.08 32.91 65.69
CA ILE A 238 -27.81 33.25 65.04
C ILE A 238 -27.13 31.98 64.50
N LEU A 239 -27.03 30.92 65.31
CA LEU A 239 -26.44 29.64 64.89
C LEU A 239 -27.19 29.00 63.72
N HIS A 240 -28.53 29.02 63.75
CA HIS A 240 -29.34 28.52 62.64
C HIS A 240 -29.13 29.34 61.35
N LYS A 241 -29.02 30.66 61.44
CA LYS A 241 -28.69 31.53 60.30
C LYS A 241 -27.30 31.20 59.75
N GLN A 242 -26.30 31.04 60.61
CA GLN A 242 -24.93 30.66 60.22
C GLN A 242 -24.89 29.29 59.55
N HIS A 243 -25.55 28.27 60.12
CA HIS A 243 -25.64 26.93 59.52
C HIS A 243 -26.37 26.95 58.17
N SER A 244 -27.45 27.72 58.05
CA SER A 244 -28.18 27.88 56.78
C SER A 244 -27.28 28.53 55.71
N ALA A 245 -26.56 29.60 56.07
CA ALA A 245 -25.60 30.26 55.19
C ALA A 245 -24.47 29.30 54.75
N ALA A 246 -23.86 28.57 55.70
CA ALA A 246 -22.83 27.58 55.40
C ALA A 246 -23.33 26.49 54.44
N ARG A 247 -24.54 25.96 54.63
CA ARG A 247 -25.15 24.99 53.71
C ARG A 247 -25.37 25.57 52.32
N ARG A 248 -25.79 26.84 52.21
CA ARG A 248 -25.94 27.53 50.91
C ARG A 248 -24.61 27.65 50.19
N ILE A 249 -23.55 28.06 50.89
CA ILE A 249 -22.19 28.17 50.36
C ILE A 249 -21.69 26.79 49.89
N GLN A 250 -21.83 25.76 50.72
CA GLN A 250 -21.42 24.39 50.37
C GLN A 250 -22.17 23.86 49.13
N ARG A 251 -23.48 24.08 49.04
CA ARG A 251 -24.27 23.68 47.85
C ARG A 251 -23.83 24.43 46.60
N ALA A 252 -23.60 25.74 46.70
CA ALA A 252 -23.13 26.55 45.59
C ALA A 252 -21.75 26.08 45.12
N TRP A 253 -20.84 25.79 46.05
CA TRP A 253 -19.49 25.29 45.74
C TRP A 253 -19.53 23.91 45.07
N ARG A 254 -20.35 22.96 45.56
CA ARG A 254 -20.51 21.64 44.92
C ARG A 254 -21.00 21.76 43.49
N ARG A 255 -22.02 22.58 43.24
CA ARG A 255 -22.53 22.85 41.88
C ARG A 255 -21.47 23.50 40.99
N HIS A 256 -20.71 24.45 41.53
CA HIS A 256 -19.64 25.09 40.78
C HIS A 256 -18.56 24.07 40.38
N ARG A 257 -18.15 23.21 41.32
CA ARG A 257 -17.19 22.13 41.06
C ARG A 257 -17.70 21.15 39.99
N GLU A 258 -18.96 20.71 40.08
CA GLU A 258 -19.57 19.83 39.07
C GLU A 258 -19.56 20.47 37.67
N ARG A 259 -19.83 21.78 37.57
CA ARG A 259 -19.75 22.52 36.31
C ARG A 259 -18.32 22.52 35.75
N LEU A 260 -17.31 22.81 36.58
CA LEU A 260 -15.91 22.79 36.18
C LEU A 260 -15.48 21.40 35.68
N GLU A 261 -15.89 20.34 36.37
CA GLU A 261 -15.60 18.96 35.95
C GLU A 261 -16.30 18.62 34.62
N CYS A 262 -17.55 19.04 34.42
CA CYS A 262 -18.28 18.86 33.16
C CYS A 262 -17.64 19.63 32.00
N GLU A 263 -17.21 20.88 32.24
CA GLU A 263 -16.47 21.66 31.25
C GLU A 263 -15.14 21.00 30.89
N ALA A 264 -14.38 20.53 31.88
CA ALA A 264 -13.11 19.83 31.63
C ALA A 264 -13.30 18.57 30.78
N ARG A 265 -14.33 17.75 31.10
CA ARG A 265 -14.70 16.57 30.29
C ARG A 265 -15.09 16.97 28.87
N THR A 266 -15.89 18.02 28.71
CA THR A 266 -16.35 18.50 27.39
C THR A 266 -15.18 19.00 26.55
N ARG A 267 -14.27 19.79 27.15
CA ARG A 267 -13.03 20.24 26.48
C ARG A 267 -12.17 19.06 26.05
N ALA A 268 -11.99 18.05 26.90
CA ALA A 268 -11.26 16.84 26.56
C ALA A 268 -11.91 16.08 25.39
N LEU A 269 -13.24 15.90 25.40
CA LEU A 269 -13.98 15.25 24.31
C LEU A 269 -13.84 16.01 22.98
N ILE A 270 -13.85 17.35 23.00
CA ILE A 270 -13.63 18.17 21.80
C ILE A 270 -12.24 17.92 21.21
N VAL A 271 -11.20 17.86 22.06
CA VAL A 271 -9.83 17.57 21.63
C VAL A 271 -9.74 16.16 21.03
N ILE A 272 -10.29 15.16 21.72
CA ILE A 272 -10.33 13.77 21.24
C ILE A 272 -11.06 13.70 19.89
N ALA A 273 -12.23 14.32 19.77
CA ALA A 273 -13.00 14.34 18.52
C ALA A 273 -12.24 15.02 17.37
N LYS A 274 -11.45 16.06 17.63
CA LYS A 274 -10.60 16.72 16.62
C LYS A 274 -9.50 15.78 16.14
N VAL A 275 -8.82 15.09 17.05
CA VAL A 275 -7.77 14.11 16.71
C VAL A 275 -8.36 12.92 15.96
N PHE A 276 -9.51 12.41 16.42
CA PHE A 276 -10.18 11.28 15.80
C PHE A 276 -10.67 11.58 14.38
N ARG A 277 -11.26 12.75 14.15
CA ARG A 277 -11.62 13.21 12.78
C ARG A 277 -10.41 13.25 11.86
N LYS A 278 -9.27 13.78 12.33
CA LYS A 278 -8.02 13.81 11.58
C LYS A 278 -7.49 12.40 11.29
N TYR A 279 -7.55 11.49 12.27
CA TYR A 279 -7.16 10.09 12.12
C TYR A 279 -8.03 9.37 11.08
N VAL A 280 -9.36 9.46 11.19
CA VAL A 280 -10.31 8.84 10.24
C VAL A 280 -10.10 9.38 8.84
N GLY A 281 -9.90 10.69 8.67
CA GLY A 281 -9.58 11.30 7.37
C GLY A 281 -8.29 10.75 6.77
N ARG A 282 -7.21 10.65 7.55
CA ARG A 282 -5.93 10.05 7.13
C ARG A 282 -6.09 8.57 6.76
N ARG A 283 -6.83 7.80 7.56
CA ARG A 283 -7.07 6.37 7.31
C ARG A 283 -7.85 6.14 6.02
N ARG A 284 -8.94 6.88 5.80
CA ARG A 284 -9.73 6.82 4.54
C ARG A 284 -8.88 7.20 3.33
N LYS A 285 -8.05 8.23 3.44
CA LYS A 285 -7.11 8.61 2.37
C LYS A 285 -6.14 7.47 2.04
N ARG A 286 -5.48 6.91 3.06
CA ARG A 286 -4.58 5.75 2.88
C ARG A 286 -5.28 4.58 2.21
N GLN A 287 -6.49 4.23 2.65
CA GLN A 287 -7.27 3.15 2.02
C GLN A 287 -7.55 3.41 0.53
N ARG A 288 -7.89 4.65 0.15
CA ARG A 288 -8.06 5.00 -1.28
C ARG A 288 -6.73 4.90 -2.05
N ASP A 289 -5.64 5.39 -1.47
CA ASP A 289 -4.32 5.34 -2.09
C ASP A 289 -3.84 3.89 -2.27
N ASP A 290 -4.06 3.03 -1.26
CA ASP A 290 -3.77 1.59 -1.29
C ASP A 290 -4.60 0.89 -2.36
N ALA A 291 -5.92 1.12 -2.40
CA ALA A 291 -6.80 0.56 -3.43
C ALA A 291 -6.38 1.00 -4.85
N ALA A 292 -6.03 2.28 -5.03
CA ALA A 292 -5.52 2.78 -6.30
C ALA A 292 -4.18 2.13 -6.69
N ASN A 293 -3.30 1.85 -5.72
CA ASN A 293 -2.04 1.15 -5.96
C ASN A 293 -2.27 -0.31 -6.37
N ILE A 294 -3.21 -1.02 -5.74
CA ILE A 294 -3.60 -2.38 -6.12
C ILE A 294 -4.10 -2.40 -7.56
N ILE A 295 -4.99 -1.49 -7.93
CA ILE A 295 -5.49 -1.38 -9.32
C ILE A 295 -4.35 -1.09 -10.30
N ARG A 296 -3.42 -0.19 -9.97
CA ARG A 296 -2.25 0.09 -10.82
C ARG A 296 -1.33 -1.12 -10.97
N GLN A 297 -1.18 -1.92 -9.91
CA GLN A 297 -0.36 -3.13 -9.96
C GLN A 297 -1.01 -4.17 -10.88
N PHE A 298 -2.30 -4.45 -10.67
CA PHE A 298 -3.07 -5.32 -11.55
C PHE A 298 -2.98 -4.91 -13.03
N LEU A 299 -3.13 -3.62 -13.34
CA LEU A 299 -3.01 -3.12 -14.72
C LEU A 299 -1.59 -3.24 -15.29
N ARG A 300 -0.55 -3.14 -14.44
CA ARG A 300 0.84 -3.41 -14.87
C ARG A 300 1.04 -4.88 -15.17
N ASP A 301 0.60 -5.75 -14.26
CA ASP A 301 0.71 -7.20 -14.41
C ASP A 301 -0.02 -7.68 -15.67
N ALA A 302 -1.27 -7.26 -15.87
CA ALA A 302 -2.07 -7.58 -17.05
C ALA A 302 -1.41 -7.08 -18.36
N HIS A 303 -0.85 -5.86 -18.35
CA HIS A 303 -0.19 -5.29 -19.52
C HIS A 303 1.16 -5.95 -19.83
N ASP A 304 1.91 -6.34 -18.81
CA ASP A 304 3.19 -7.02 -18.96
C ASP A 304 3.00 -8.49 -19.38
N VAL A 305 1.89 -9.14 -19.02
CA VAL A 305 1.48 -10.44 -19.60
C VAL A 305 1.30 -10.32 -21.13
N SER A 306 0.64 -9.26 -21.62
CA SER A 306 0.50 -9.02 -23.07
C SER A 306 1.82 -8.70 -23.78
N LYS A 307 2.80 -8.10 -23.08
CA LYS A 307 4.16 -7.90 -23.63
C LYS A 307 4.95 -9.21 -23.64
N LEU A 308 4.90 -9.97 -22.56
CA LEU A 308 5.56 -11.28 -22.45
C LEU A 308 5.04 -12.23 -23.52
N MET A 309 3.72 -12.26 -23.74
CA MET A 309 3.10 -13.04 -24.82
C MET A 309 3.65 -12.63 -26.20
N ARG A 310 3.80 -11.32 -26.46
CA ARG A 310 4.43 -10.83 -27.71
C ARG A 310 5.89 -11.26 -27.85
N VAL A 311 6.67 -11.26 -26.76
CA VAL A 311 8.06 -11.75 -26.75
C VAL A 311 8.10 -13.24 -27.06
N ILE A 312 7.25 -14.04 -26.42
CA ILE A 312 7.13 -15.49 -26.66
C ILE A 312 6.74 -15.77 -28.12
N GLN A 313 5.76 -15.05 -28.67
CA GLN A 313 5.34 -15.21 -30.06
C GLN A 313 6.45 -14.85 -31.06
N ARG A 314 7.20 -13.77 -30.81
CA ARG A 314 8.37 -13.39 -31.62
C ARG A 314 9.46 -14.45 -31.56
N TYR A 315 9.76 -14.95 -30.36
CA TYR A 315 10.72 -16.03 -30.16
C TYR A 315 10.31 -17.29 -30.93
N ARG A 316 9.04 -17.71 -30.83
CA ARG A 316 8.49 -18.85 -31.59
C ARG A 316 8.65 -18.66 -33.11
N HIS A 317 8.36 -17.48 -33.64
CA HIS A 317 8.56 -17.19 -35.07
C HIS A 317 10.03 -17.26 -35.47
N LEU A 318 10.95 -16.76 -34.65
CA LEU A 318 12.39 -16.85 -34.90
C LEU A 318 12.88 -18.31 -34.89
N VAL A 319 12.42 -19.11 -33.93
CA VAL A 319 12.74 -20.54 -33.86
C VAL A 319 12.23 -21.27 -35.11
N ILE A 320 10.98 -21.05 -35.51
CA ILE A 320 10.41 -21.67 -36.73
C ILE A 320 11.21 -21.23 -37.97
N ARG A 321 11.60 -19.96 -38.06
CA ARG A 321 12.43 -19.47 -39.16
C ARG A 321 13.81 -20.12 -39.18
N ALA A 322 14.46 -20.25 -38.02
CA ALA A 322 15.74 -20.94 -37.88
C ALA A 322 15.63 -22.41 -38.29
N GLN A 323 14.57 -23.12 -37.86
CA GLN A 323 14.30 -24.51 -38.24
C GLN A 323 14.07 -24.68 -39.76
N ARG A 324 13.32 -23.76 -40.39
CA ARG A 324 13.12 -23.79 -41.85
C ARG A 324 14.42 -23.55 -42.60
N LEU A 325 15.23 -22.59 -42.14
CA LEU A 325 16.54 -22.31 -42.73
C LEU A 325 17.51 -23.47 -42.55
N SER A 326 17.53 -24.12 -41.39
CA SER A 326 18.41 -25.27 -41.14
C SER A 326 18.02 -26.46 -42.00
N ARG A 327 16.72 -26.78 -42.13
CA ARG A 327 16.23 -27.84 -43.02
C ARG A 327 16.61 -27.59 -44.48
N ARG A 328 16.32 -26.39 -45.00
CA ARG A 328 16.73 -25.99 -46.36
C ARG A 328 18.24 -26.04 -46.56
N TRP A 329 19.02 -25.69 -45.54
CA TRP A 329 20.48 -25.76 -45.62
C TRP A 329 20.97 -27.21 -45.72
N VAL A 330 20.36 -28.14 -44.99
CA VAL A 330 20.66 -29.58 -45.10
C VAL A 330 20.28 -30.10 -46.49
N GLU A 331 19.09 -29.76 -46.99
CA GLU A 331 18.66 -30.14 -48.35
C GLU A 331 19.64 -29.65 -49.42
N ILE A 332 20.04 -28.36 -49.38
CA ILE A 332 21.03 -27.80 -50.31
C ILE A 332 22.37 -28.53 -50.21
N ARG A 333 22.79 -28.88 -48.99
CA ARG A 333 24.03 -29.64 -48.78
C ARG A 333 23.95 -31.02 -49.41
N GLU A 334 22.81 -31.68 -49.29
CA GLU A 334 22.56 -33.00 -49.87
C GLU A 334 22.56 -32.94 -51.39
N CYS A 335 21.88 -31.97 -52.00
CA CYS A 335 21.95 -31.72 -53.45
C CYS A 335 23.37 -31.44 -53.94
N ARG A 336 24.20 -30.72 -53.16
CA ARG A 336 25.61 -30.48 -53.51
C ARG A 336 26.43 -31.76 -53.49
N ILE A 337 26.21 -32.63 -52.51
CA ILE A 337 26.88 -33.93 -52.44
C ILE A 337 26.46 -34.79 -53.64
N GLN A 338 25.17 -34.84 -53.96
CA GLN A 338 24.66 -35.54 -55.15
C GLN A 338 25.28 -35.02 -56.45
N LEU A 339 25.43 -33.70 -56.59
CA LEU A 339 26.10 -33.10 -57.74
C LEU A 339 27.56 -33.54 -57.85
N MET A 340 28.29 -33.53 -56.73
CA MET A 340 29.68 -33.99 -56.68
C MET A 340 29.81 -35.48 -56.98
N GLN A 341 28.85 -36.29 -56.52
CA GLN A 341 28.79 -37.72 -56.82
C GLN A 341 28.59 -37.97 -58.33
N ARG A 342 27.66 -37.25 -58.97
CA ARG A 342 27.49 -37.33 -60.44
C ARG A 342 28.75 -36.89 -61.20
N GLN A 343 29.49 -35.92 -60.67
CA GLN A 343 30.79 -35.54 -61.25
C GLN A 343 31.84 -36.63 -61.08
N TRP A 344 31.90 -37.25 -59.90
CA TRP A 344 32.78 -38.39 -59.66
C TRP A 344 32.51 -39.50 -60.66
N GLU A 345 31.27 -39.95 -60.80
CA GLU A 345 30.86 -41.00 -61.73
C GLU A 345 31.25 -40.67 -63.18
N LYS A 346 31.08 -39.41 -63.60
CA LYS A 346 31.48 -38.93 -64.93
C LYS A 346 32.99 -39.04 -65.16
N TYR A 347 33.80 -38.73 -64.15
CA TYR A 347 35.26 -38.69 -64.26
C TYR A 347 35.96 -40.00 -63.87
N GLU A 348 35.27 -40.92 -63.21
CA GLU A 348 35.81 -42.20 -62.74
C GLU A 348 36.35 -43.06 -63.90
N ALA A 349 35.62 -43.13 -65.02
CA ALA A 349 36.08 -43.85 -66.21
C ALA A 349 37.33 -43.19 -66.86
N ALA A 350 37.36 -41.86 -66.91
CA ALA A 350 38.50 -41.11 -67.45
C ALA A 350 39.74 -41.28 -66.56
N TRP A 351 39.55 -41.28 -65.23
CA TRP A 351 40.61 -41.53 -64.27
C TRP A 351 41.21 -42.93 -64.43
N TRP A 352 40.37 -43.96 -64.56
CA TRP A 352 40.84 -45.33 -64.81
C TRP A 352 41.67 -45.43 -66.10
N THR A 353 41.26 -44.74 -67.15
CA THR A 353 42.00 -44.70 -68.42
C THR A 353 43.35 -44.03 -68.24
N SER A 354 43.39 -42.88 -67.55
CA SER A 354 44.63 -42.16 -67.24
C SER A 354 45.58 -42.95 -66.34
N ARG A 355 45.06 -43.76 -65.42
CA ARG A 355 45.87 -44.60 -64.54
C ARG A 355 46.48 -45.78 -65.31
N ARG A 356 45.72 -46.41 -66.20
CA ARG A 356 46.23 -47.48 -67.08
C ARG A 356 47.36 -46.97 -67.98
N SER A 357 47.18 -45.81 -68.63
CA SER A 357 48.22 -45.22 -69.48
C SER A 357 49.49 -44.88 -68.70
N ASN A 358 49.38 -44.45 -67.43
CA ASN A 358 50.54 -44.17 -66.60
C ASN A 358 51.28 -45.44 -66.12
N VAL A 359 50.57 -46.56 -65.93
CA VAL A 359 51.18 -47.85 -65.57
C VAL A 359 51.86 -48.48 -66.78
N GLU A 360 51.20 -48.51 -67.94
CA GLU A 360 51.76 -49.06 -69.19
C GLU A 360 52.88 -48.16 -69.78
N GLY A 361 52.80 -46.84 -69.56
CA GLY A 361 53.81 -45.89 -70.05
C GLY A 361 55.13 -45.89 -69.28
N LYS A 362 55.15 -46.33 -68.02
CA LYS A 362 56.38 -46.40 -67.21
C LYS A 362 57.17 -47.70 -67.42
N SER A 363 56.56 -48.77 -67.92
CA SER A 363 57.28 -50.02 -68.19
C SER A 363 58.10 -50.01 -69.49
N ASN A 364 57.88 -49.02 -70.38
CA ASN A 364 58.58 -48.95 -71.68
C ASN A 364 59.61 -47.80 -71.78
N ALA A 365 59.83 -47.01 -70.73
CA ALA A 365 60.75 -45.87 -70.75
C ALA A 365 62.11 -46.14 -70.04
N ALA A 366 62.40 -47.39 -69.66
CA ALA A 366 63.65 -47.78 -69.01
C ALA A 366 64.71 -48.35 -69.97
N GLY A 367 64.58 -48.13 -71.29
CA GLY A 367 65.59 -48.60 -72.23
C GLY A 367 65.45 -47.97 -73.61
N MET A 368 65.97 -46.75 -73.78
CA MET A 368 66.59 -46.30 -75.03
C MET A 368 67.26 -44.94 -74.80
N ASP A 369 68.52 -45.00 -74.37
CA ASP A 369 69.49 -43.97 -74.72
C ASP A 369 69.72 -44.03 -76.24
N GLY A 370 69.76 -42.89 -76.92
CA GLY A 370 70.25 -42.82 -78.30
C GLY A 370 69.55 -41.82 -79.23
N GLU A 371 70.09 -40.60 -79.25
CA GLU A 371 70.40 -39.77 -80.42
C GLU A 371 69.42 -39.47 -81.60
N SER A 372 69.47 -38.17 -81.93
CA SER A 372 69.35 -37.53 -83.26
C SER A 372 67.93 -37.33 -83.84
N ILE A 373 67.50 -36.07 -84.01
CA ILE A 373 67.56 -35.25 -85.25
C ILE A 373 66.73 -35.85 -86.38
N GLY A 374 65.73 -35.09 -86.87
CA GLY A 374 65.26 -35.25 -88.24
C GLY A 374 63.79 -34.94 -88.47
N SER A 375 63.54 -33.86 -89.20
CA SER A 375 62.27 -33.52 -89.83
C SER A 375 61.88 -34.53 -90.92
N SER A 376 60.58 -34.65 -91.21
CA SER A 376 59.99 -34.50 -92.57
C SER A 376 58.73 -35.32 -92.83
N LYS A 377 57.82 -34.69 -93.58
CA LYS A 377 56.62 -35.20 -94.26
C LYS A 377 56.82 -36.57 -94.95
N ARG A 378 55.80 -37.45 -94.92
CA ARG A 378 55.10 -37.96 -96.12
C ARG A 378 53.91 -38.89 -95.82
N LYS A 379 53.03 -38.95 -96.83
CA LYS A 379 51.77 -39.71 -97.00
C LYS A 379 51.97 -41.23 -97.20
N LYS A 380 50.83 -41.95 -97.07
CA LYS A 380 50.30 -43.11 -97.83
C LYS A 380 50.28 -44.50 -97.16
N ALA A 381 49.04 -44.96 -96.99
CA ALA A 381 48.44 -46.23 -97.44
C ALA A 381 49.01 -47.60 -97.01
N ALA A 382 48.15 -48.31 -96.26
CA ALA A 382 47.71 -49.72 -96.41
C ALA A 382 48.75 -50.87 -96.44
N THR A 383 48.70 -51.75 -95.42
CA THR A 383 48.31 -53.17 -95.54
C THR A 383 48.26 -53.85 -94.15
N PRO A 384 47.38 -54.86 -93.94
CA PRO A 384 47.20 -55.52 -92.64
C PRO A 384 48.08 -56.78 -92.54
N VAL A 385 48.98 -56.82 -91.57
CA VAL A 385 49.78 -58.01 -91.24
C VAL A 385 49.18 -58.70 -90.01
N LYS A 386 48.68 -59.93 -90.23
CA LYS A 386 48.32 -60.88 -89.18
C LYS A 386 49.59 -61.56 -88.65
N THR A 387 49.99 -61.23 -87.43
CA THR A 387 50.87 -62.04 -86.58
C THR A 387 50.51 -61.74 -85.12
N ARG A 388 49.83 -62.68 -84.44
CA ARG A 388 50.41 -63.73 -83.59
C ARG A 388 50.61 -63.24 -82.15
N GLY A 389 49.66 -63.63 -81.28
CA GLY A 389 49.84 -63.77 -79.84
C GLY A 389 49.94 -62.48 -79.02
N THR A 390 48.87 -61.68 -78.96
CA THR A 390 48.71 -60.74 -77.85
C THR A 390 48.48 -61.54 -76.57
N PRO A 391 49.27 -61.34 -75.49
CA PRO A 391 48.99 -61.97 -74.21
C PRO A 391 47.57 -61.60 -73.79
N LYS A 392 46.84 -62.56 -73.22
CA LYS A 392 45.54 -62.32 -72.60
C LYS A 392 45.69 -61.07 -71.73
N ARG A 393 45.07 -59.97 -72.16
CA ARG A 393 44.87 -58.80 -71.29
C ARG A 393 44.03 -59.36 -70.16
N ASP A 394 44.66 -59.61 -69.02
CA ASP A 394 43.95 -59.92 -67.79
C ASP A 394 42.86 -58.85 -67.66
N ASP A 395 41.61 -59.30 -67.67
CA ASP A 395 40.45 -58.44 -67.56
C ASP A 395 40.53 -57.76 -66.20
N PHE A 396 41.20 -56.60 -66.18
CA PHE A 396 41.33 -55.78 -64.99
C PHE A 396 39.93 -55.25 -64.67
N VAL A 397 39.19 -56.02 -63.86
CA VAL A 397 37.91 -55.62 -63.32
C VAL A 397 38.19 -54.41 -62.44
N PRO A 398 37.70 -53.20 -62.79
CA PRO A 398 37.92 -52.02 -61.99
C PRO A 398 37.35 -52.29 -60.60
N VAL A 399 38.21 -52.24 -59.57
CA VAL A 399 37.76 -52.34 -58.18
C VAL A 399 36.78 -51.20 -57.95
N LYS A 400 35.50 -51.52 -57.70
CA LYS A 400 34.48 -50.50 -57.45
C LYS A 400 34.64 -50.01 -56.01
N ILE A 401 34.89 -48.71 -55.83
CA ILE A 401 34.86 -48.10 -54.50
C ILE A 401 33.40 -48.17 -53.98
N PRO A 402 33.15 -48.70 -52.78
CA PRO A 402 31.82 -48.69 -52.18
C PRO A 402 31.24 -47.27 -52.05
N ASP A 403 29.96 -47.11 -52.34
CA ASP A 403 29.28 -45.79 -52.31
C ASP A 403 29.34 -45.11 -50.94
N ALA A 404 29.37 -45.90 -49.86
CA ALA A 404 29.53 -45.37 -48.50
C ALA A 404 30.87 -44.62 -48.33
N ILE A 405 31.97 -45.17 -48.88
CA ILE A 405 33.30 -44.55 -48.83
C ILE A 405 33.33 -43.32 -49.74
N LYS A 406 32.77 -43.41 -50.96
CA LYS A 406 32.61 -42.25 -51.87
C LYS A 406 31.90 -41.10 -51.16
N LEU A 407 30.74 -41.36 -50.57
CA LEU A 407 29.94 -40.35 -49.87
C LEU A 407 30.67 -39.76 -48.65
N ALA A 408 31.42 -40.57 -47.90
CA ALA A 408 32.19 -40.10 -46.75
C ALA A 408 33.30 -39.11 -47.17
N ILE A 409 34.03 -39.44 -48.24
CA ILE A 409 35.11 -38.58 -48.78
C ILE A 409 34.53 -37.29 -49.34
N LEU A 410 33.47 -37.37 -50.16
CA LEU A 410 32.80 -36.19 -50.70
C LEU A 410 32.25 -35.28 -49.60
N LYS A 411 31.68 -35.85 -48.52
CA LYS A 411 31.23 -35.09 -47.34
C LYS A 411 32.39 -34.41 -46.62
N ARG A 412 33.53 -35.08 -46.46
CA ARG A 412 34.73 -34.55 -45.82
C ARG A 412 35.32 -33.39 -46.64
N ASP A 413 35.51 -33.60 -47.93
CA ASP A 413 36.02 -32.60 -48.87
C ASP A 413 35.12 -31.35 -48.93
N LEU A 414 33.80 -31.54 -49.11
CA LEU A 414 32.85 -30.42 -49.11
C LEU A 414 32.92 -29.61 -47.81
N SER A 415 33.08 -30.29 -46.67
CA SER A 415 33.20 -29.63 -45.36
C SER A 415 34.50 -28.83 -45.24
N GLN A 416 35.61 -29.37 -45.76
CA GLN A 416 36.90 -28.69 -45.80
C GLN A 416 36.88 -27.45 -46.69
N ARG A 417 36.37 -27.58 -47.93
CA ARG A 417 36.23 -26.44 -48.86
C ARG A 417 35.30 -25.36 -48.30
N LEU A 418 34.21 -25.75 -47.63
CA LEU A 418 33.33 -24.78 -46.96
C LEU A 418 34.04 -24.06 -45.81
N ARG A 419 34.91 -24.72 -45.06
CA ARG A 419 35.73 -24.07 -44.02
C ARG A 419 36.71 -23.08 -44.63
N GLN A 420 37.44 -23.48 -45.68
CA GLN A 420 38.36 -22.60 -46.39
C GLN A 420 37.65 -21.38 -46.98
N HIS A 421 36.46 -21.57 -47.56
CA HIS A 421 35.65 -20.46 -48.08
C HIS A 421 35.12 -19.54 -46.98
N ARG A 422 34.82 -20.05 -45.78
CA ARG A 422 34.46 -19.20 -44.64
C ARG A 422 35.65 -18.34 -44.21
N VAL A 423 36.85 -18.91 -44.17
CA VAL A 423 38.07 -18.16 -43.87
C VAL A 423 38.31 -17.06 -44.92
N SER A 424 38.18 -17.39 -46.21
CA SER A 424 38.34 -16.38 -47.27
C SER A 424 37.26 -15.29 -47.23
N LEU A 425 36.02 -15.61 -46.83
CA LEU A 425 34.98 -14.60 -46.60
C LEU A 425 35.31 -13.68 -45.42
N MET A 426 35.82 -14.21 -44.30
CA MET A 426 36.24 -13.39 -43.15
C MET A 426 37.40 -12.47 -43.52
N GLU A 427 38.38 -12.98 -44.27
CA GLU A 427 39.48 -12.16 -44.81
C GLU A 427 38.97 -11.08 -45.75
N TYR A 428 38.01 -11.41 -46.62
CA TYR A 428 37.35 -10.46 -47.50
C TYR A 428 36.64 -9.34 -46.72
N GLU A 429 35.87 -9.68 -45.68
CA GLU A 429 35.20 -8.69 -44.83
C GLU A 429 36.21 -7.76 -44.15
N LYS A 430 37.33 -8.31 -43.67
CA LYS A 430 38.43 -7.51 -43.10
C LYS A 430 39.02 -6.55 -44.14
N ARG A 431 39.36 -7.05 -45.34
CA ARG A 431 39.86 -6.22 -46.46
C ARG A 431 38.87 -5.13 -46.84
N LEU A 432 37.57 -5.42 -46.80
CA LEU A 432 36.52 -4.46 -47.13
C LEU A 432 36.37 -3.37 -46.05
N ILE A 433 36.53 -3.72 -44.77
CA ILE A 433 36.58 -2.75 -43.67
C ILE A 433 37.81 -1.84 -43.83
N ASP A 434 38.98 -2.41 -44.11
CA ASP A 434 40.22 -1.66 -44.29
C ASP A 434 40.14 -0.75 -45.51
N TYR A 435 39.62 -1.25 -46.64
CA TYR A 435 39.34 -0.45 -47.83
C TYR A 435 38.38 0.72 -47.55
N ARG A 436 37.30 0.50 -46.79
CA ARG A 436 36.37 1.57 -46.38
C ARG A 436 37.03 2.58 -45.44
N ARG A 437 37.95 2.15 -44.57
CA ARG A 437 38.73 3.02 -43.69
C ARG A 437 39.69 3.89 -44.51
N GLU A 438 40.39 3.30 -45.47
CA GLU A 438 41.26 4.02 -46.41
C GLU A 438 40.49 5.03 -47.26
N LEU A 439 39.31 4.67 -47.77
CA LEU A 439 38.45 5.61 -48.51
C LEU A 439 38.03 6.81 -47.66
N LYS A 440 37.72 6.61 -46.38
CA LYS A 440 37.41 7.71 -45.45
C LYS A 440 38.64 8.59 -45.19
N SER A 441 39.81 8.00 -45.01
CA SER A 441 41.08 8.71 -44.84
C SER A 441 41.44 9.54 -46.08
N LYS A 442 41.29 8.94 -47.28
CA LYS A 442 41.57 9.61 -48.56
C LYS A 442 40.53 10.68 -48.89
N LYS A 443 39.25 10.49 -48.55
CA LYS A 443 38.22 11.54 -48.71
C LYS A 443 38.53 12.79 -47.88
N GLY A 444 39.06 12.64 -46.66
CA GLY A 444 39.58 13.78 -45.89
C GLY A 444 40.73 14.50 -46.61
N PHE A 445 41.57 13.74 -47.32
CA PHE A 445 42.72 14.27 -48.09
C PHE A 445 42.32 14.93 -49.42
N VAL A 446 41.28 14.44 -50.10
CA VAL A 446 40.79 15.03 -51.37
C VAL A 446 40.12 16.38 -51.14
N THR A 447 39.40 16.56 -50.01
CA THR A 447 38.90 17.89 -49.60
C THR A 447 40.03 18.84 -49.19
N ALA A 448 41.16 18.34 -48.67
CA ALA A 448 42.33 19.17 -48.33
C ALA A 448 43.15 19.56 -49.58
N ARG A 449 43.25 18.66 -50.58
CA ARG A 449 44.00 18.92 -51.83
C ARG A 449 43.22 19.80 -52.81
N GLN A 450 41.88 19.83 -52.74
CA GLN A 450 41.07 20.76 -53.54
C GLN A 450 41.15 22.22 -53.03
N GLN A 451 41.72 22.46 -51.84
CA GLN A 451 42.02 23.81 -51.32
C GLN A 451 43.45 24.28 -51.64
N LEU A 452 44.34 23.41 -52.15
CA LEU A 452 45.71 23.76 -52.52
C LEU A 452 45.88 23.61 -54.04
N GLY A 453 45.53 24.71 -54.71
CA GLY A 453 45.92 25.17 -56.05
C GLY A 453 46.54 24.18 -57.06
N THR A 454 45.89 24.11 -58.22
CA THR A 454 46.50 24.31 -59.55
C THR A 454 48.01 24.06 -59.65
N GLY A 455 48.38 22.86 -60.09
CA GLY A 455 49.76 22.53 -60.47
C GLY A 455 49.78 21.26 -61.33
N ASP A 456 49.77 21.50 -62.64
CA ASP A 456 50.17 20.66 -63.77
C ASP A 456 49.85 19.15 -63.77
N ALA A 457 48.82 18.85 -64.56
CA ALA A 457 48.42 17.53 -64.98
C ALA A 457 49.23 17.08 -66.21
N SER A 458 50.37 16.43 -66.04
CA SER A 458 51.05 15.77 -67.17
C SER A 458 52.01 14.64 -66.77
N THR A 459 51.58 13.67 -65.98
CA THR A 459 52.21 12.32 -65.96
C THR A 459 51.17 11.30 -65.49
N ALA A 460 50.28 10.91 -66.40
CA ALA A 460 49.40 9.76 -66.23
C ALA A 460 50.21 8.47 -66.42
N GLY A 461 50.92 8.06 -65.37
CA GLY A 461 51.47 6.71 -65.27
C GLY A 461 50.35 5.74 -64.94
N THR A 462 50.15 4.76 -65.81
CA THR A 462 49.26 3.60 -65.64
C THR A 462 49.70 2.81 -64.40
N VAL A 463 49.23 3.20 -63.21
CA VAL A 463 49.35 2.39 -62.00
C VAL A 463 48.27 1.33 -62.05
N ASP A 464 48.48 0.34 -62.91
CA ASP A 464 47.73 -0.91 -62.89
C ASP A 464 48.07 -1.63 -61.57
N GLY A 465 47.09 -1.77 -60.66
CA GLY A 465 47.13 -2.93 -59.77
C GLY A 465 46.39 -2.90 -58.43
N ALA A 466 46.17 -1.76 -57.75
CA ALA A 466 45.92 -1.83 -56.30
C ALA A 466 44.74 -1.04 -55.72
N THR A 467 43.92 -0.34 -56.52
CA THR A 467 42.84 0.52 -55.99
C THR A 467 41.43 0.06 -56.34
N GLY A 468 41.26 -1.21 -56.73
CA GLY A 468 39.93 -1.80 -56.90
C GLY A 468 39.30 -2.20 -55.57
N GLU A 469 37.97 -2.06 -55.45
CA GLU A 469 37.22 -2.66 -54.35
C GLU A 469 37.56 -4.16 -54.26
N PRO A 470 37.85 -4.71 -53.06
CA PRO A 470 38.17 -6.12 -52.93
C PRO A 470 37.03 -6.95 -53.55
N ARG A 471 37.38 -7.98 -54.31
CA ARG A 471 36.38 -8.87 -54.94
C ARG A 471 35.94 -9.94 -53.95
N LYS A 472 34.63 -10.16 -53.86
CA LYS A 472 34.04 -11.20 -53.00
C LYS A 472 34.49 -12.58 -53.50
N PRO A 473 35.08 -13.43 -52.64
CA PRO A 473 35.42 -14.80 -53.03
C PRO A 473 34.13 -15.56 -53.35
N TRP A 474 34.18 -16.38 -54.40
CA TRP A 474 33.06 -17.18 -54.86
C TRP A 474 33.31 -18.66 -54.57
N PHE A 475 32.28 -19.35 -54.07
CA PHE A 475 32.37 -20.77 -53.74
C PHE A 475 32.16 -21.62 -54.99
N LYS A 476 33.23 -22.25 -55.49
CA LYS A 476 33.15 -23.24 -56.56
C LYS A 476 32.67 -24.59 -56.01
N ILE A 477 31.42 -24.95 -56.32
CA ILE A 477 30.88 -26.28 -55.98
C ILE A 477 31.50 -27.33 -56.90
N ILE A 478 31.49 -27.05 -58.20
CA ILE A 478 32.04 -27.90 -59.26
C ILE A 478 33.56 -27.95 -59.11
N LEU A 479 34.08 -29.17 -58.99
CA LEU A 479 35.50 -29.43 -58.87
C LEU A 479 36.19 -29.37 -60.23
N SER A 480 37.47 -28.99 -60.24
CA SER A 480 38.28 -29.17 -61.45
C SER A 480 38.53 -30.67 -61.67
N GLN A 481 38.81 -31.07 -62.91
CA GLN A 481 39.09 -32.47 -63.22
C GLN A 481 40.24 -33.05 -62.37
N ALA A 482 41.29 -32.25 -62.13
CA ALA A 482 42.43 -32.64 -61.30
C ALA A 482 42.01 -32.89 -59.84
N ASP A 483 41.14 -32.04 -59.28
CA ASP A 483 40.66 -32.22 -57.91
C ASP A 483 39.78 -33.48 -57.78
N VAL A 484 38.92 -33.74 -58.78
CA VAL A 484 38.10 -34.97 -58.79
C VAL A 484 38.99 -36.20 -58.86
N PHE A 485 40.05 -36.18 -59.68
CA PHE A 485 41.01 -37.27 -59.79
C PHE A 485 41.76 -37.53 -58.47
N ALA A 486 42.18 -36.48 -57.77
CA ALA A 486 42.81 -36.59 -56.46
C ALA A 486 41.86 -37.19 -55.41
N LEU A 487 40.57 -36.80 -55.43
CA LEU A 487 39.57 -37.39 -54.55
C LEU A 487 39.31 -38.87 -54.86
N ILE A 488 39.27 -39.25 -56.15
CA ILE A 488 39.14 -40.65 -56.59
C ILE A 488 40.29 -41.47 -56.04
N GLU A 489 41.53 -40.98 -56.18
CA GLU A 489 42.71 -41.65 -55.66
C GLU A 489 42.66 -41.82 -54.14
N GLN A 490 42.24 -40.79 -53.41
CA GLN A 490 42.00 -40.90 -51.96
C GLN A 490 40.94 -41.97 -51.64
N GLY A 491 39.88 -42.07 -52.45
CA GLY A 491 38.87 -43.11 -52.33
C GLY A 491 39.40 -44.53 -52.45
N PHE A 492 40.32 -44.75 -53.38
CA PHE A 492 40.99 -46.04 -53.50
C PHE A 492 41.89 -46.35 -52.30
N ILE A 493 42.64 -45.35 -51.81
CA ILE A 493 43.49 -45.52 -50.64
C ILE A 493 42.65 -45.85 -49.40
N GLU A 494 41.50 -45.21 -49.21
CA GLU A 494 40.61 -45.51 -48.09
C GLU A 494 39.90 -46.87 -48.26
N ALA A 495 39.52 -47.25 -49.47
CA ALA A 495 38.87 -48.53 -49.75
C ALA A 495 39.81 -49.75 -49.66
N THR A 496 41.12 -49.56 -49.78
CA THR A 496 42.13 -50.63 -49.63
C THR A 496 42.61 -50.80 -48.19
N LYS A 497 42.33 -49.83 -47.32
CA LYS A 497 42.64 -49.88 -45.88
C LYS A 497 41.57 -50.59 -45.06
N ASN A 498 40.34 -50.62 -45.56
CA ASN A 498 39.22 -51.37 -44.99
C ASN A 498 39.12 -52.72 -45.69
#